data_AF-A0A929J4C4-F1
#
_entry.id   AF-A0A929J4C4-F1
#
_cell.length_a   1.000
_cell.length_b   1.000
_cell.length_c   1.000
_cell.angle_alpha   90.00
_cell.angle_beta   90.00
_cell.angle_gamma   90.00
#
_symmetry.space_group_name_H-M   'P 1'
#
loop_
_entity.id
_entity.type
_entity.pdbx_description
1 polymer ?
#
loop_
_entity_poly.entity_id
_entity_poly.type
_entity_poly.pdbx_seq_one_letter_code
_entity_poly.pdbx_strand_id
1 'polypeptide(L)'
;MLMTIYEFRPVALILENIGPFSEPYEINFVHKNGQPCNFYMIVAANGFGKTTIFETFASLMSLLGTENPKNYGQEDLDSGRGRAQLDILIRVHWEGRDHQFILSIIAGCSNTDLSLKVWSKNKWQKHQAEDWYRCGYFNRVAGKLESLTSNRSNDFIADLLAVIQTSIDTPPEHFGESLYHEPTLMYFSAYRDIPPINVNSQRNITKAAHWGYQTVHRFMPHDETWSYSLDNLLVWLKWLDDGRFEKARDLINEQLFSGSEKFLEDVRRDPPEAIIRCNDESTHRLDRLSSGEKNLLQLFLRMGVHITPNTIVLIDEFDVHLHLRWQHKLFNA
;
A
#
# COMPACT_ATOMS: atom_id res chain seq x y z
N MET A 1 24.83 -11.95 -3.86
CA MET A 1 25.19 -10.52 -3.81
C MET A 1 23.89 -9.79 -3.51
N LEU A 2 23.82 -8.92 -2.49
CA LEU A 2 22.54 -8.31 -2.09
C LEU A 2 22.08 -7.33 -3.18
N MET A 3 20.92 -7.62 -3.80
CA MET A 3 20.23 -6.67 -4.65
C MET A 3 19.68 -5.53 -3.78
N THR A 4 19.73 -4.30 -4.27
CA THR A 4 19.10 -3.14 -3.61
C THR A 4 18.16 -2.43 -4.57
N ILE A 5 16.94 -2.15 -4.14
CA ILE A 5 15.92 -1.48 -4.95
C ILE A 5 15.98 0.02 -4.68
N TYR A 6 16.41 0.81 -5.65
CA TYR A 6 16.48 2.26 -5.48
C TYR A 6 15.18 2.97 -5.82
N GLU A 7 14.49 2.51 -6.87
CA GLU A 7 13.25 3.11 -7.33
C GLU A 7 12.27 2.04 -7.80
N PHE A 8 10.99 2.22 -7.47
CA PHE A 8 9.88 1.38 -7.90
C PHE A 8 8.70 2.26 -8.29
N ARG A 9 8.60 2.62 -9.57
CA ARG A 9 7.69 3.66 -10.06
C ARG A 9 6.66 3.11 -11.05
N PRO A 10 5.34 3.25 -10.80
CA PRO A 10 4.31 2.78 -11.73
C PRO A 10 4.41 3.43 -13.10
N VAL A 11 4.19 2.65 -14.15
CA VAL A 11 4.19 3.09 -15.55
C VAL A 11 2.82 2.92 -16.17
N ALA A 12 2.22 1.75 -16.03
CA ALA A 12 0.88 1.49 -16.54
C ALA A 12 0.18 0.40 -15.73
N LEU A 13 -1.14 0.49 -15.63
CA LEU A 13 -1.99 -0.62 -15.22
C LEU A 13 -2.96 -0.92 -16.37
N ILE A 14 -3.00 -2.17 -16.83
CA ILE A 14 -3.90 -2.62 -17.88
C ILE A 14 -4.85 -3.64 -17.29
N LEU A 15 -6.15 -3.45 -17.53
CA LEU A 15 -7.25 -4.27 -17.04
C LEU A 15 -8.04 -4.81 -18.22
N GLU A 16 -8.36 -6.10 -18.24
CA GLU A 16 -9.24 -6.71 -19.24
C GLU A 16 -10.20 -7.69 -18.55
N ASN A 17 -11.50 -7.54 -18.80
CA ASN A 17 -12.58 -8.29 -18.16
C ASN A 17 -12.55 -8.22 -16.62
N ILE A 18 -12.32 -7.02 -16.06
CA ILE A 18 -12.31 -6.77 -14.62
C ILE A 18 -13.28 -5.64 -14.29
N GLY A 19 -14.26 -5.90 -13.41
CA GLY A 19 -15.33 -4.96 -13.08
C GLY A 19 -15.98 -4.36 -14.33
N PRO A 20 -15.98 -3.02 -14.52
CA PRO A 20 -16.58 -2.38 -15.70
C PRO A 20 -15.69 -2.42 -16.96
N PHE A 21 -14.46 -2.93 -16.89
CA PHE A 21 -13.49 -2.91 -18.00
C PHE A 21 -13.60 -4.19 -18.84
N SER A 22 -14.56 -4.25 -19.77
CA SER A 22 -14.76 -5.42 -20.65
C SER A 22 -13.73 -5.57 -21.78
N GLU A 23 -13.10 -4.47 -22.18
CA GLU A 23 -12.00 -4.44 -23.15
C GLU A 23 -10.71 -3.99 -22.45
N PRO A 24 -9.52 -4.27 -23.03
CA PRO A 24 -8.25 -3.77 -22.49
C PRO A 24 -8.28 -2.27 -22.23
N TYR A 25 -8.24 -1.88 -20.96
CA TYR A 25 -8.24 -0.51 -20.51
C TYR A 25 -6.90 -0.18 -19.83
N GLU A 26 -6.16 0.77 -20.39
CA GLU A 26 -4.86 1.21 -19.88
C GLU A 26 -4.98 2.51 -19.07
N ILE A 27 -4.49 2.45 -17.84
CA ILE A 27 -4.25 3.62 -16.99
C ILE A 27 -2.76 3.94 -17.09
N ASN A 28 -2.46 5.12 -17.62
CA ASN A 28 -1.09 5.57 -17.84
C ASN A 28 -0.60 6.41 -16.65
N PHE A 29 0.47 5.96 -16.01
CA PHE A 29 1.16 6.63 -14.91
C PHE A 29 2.43 7.32 -15.40
N VAL A 30 2.42 7.91 -16.58
CA VAL A 30 3.61 8.56 -17.15
C VAL A 30 3.24 9.93 -17.69
N HIS A 31 4.06 10.92 -17.34
CA HIS A 31 3.95 12.27 -17.87
C HIS A 31 4.32 12.31 -19.36
N LYS A 32 3.99 13.40 -20.06
CA LYS A 32 4.27 13.55 -21.51
C LYS A 32 5.74 13.37 -21.90
N ASN A 33 6.67 13.54 -20.96
CA ASN A 33 8.11 13.36 -21.15
C ASN A 33 8.61 11.91 -20.94
N GLY A 34 7.71 10.95 -20.67
CA GLY A 34 8.09 9.55 -20.47
C GLY A 34 8.50 9.19 -19.03
N GLN A 35 8.50 10.14 -18.10
CA GLN A 35 8.80 9.90 -16.69
C GLN A 35 7.54 9.59 -15.87
N PRO A 36 7.58 8.59 -14.97
CA PRO A 36 6.52 8.41 -13.98
C PRO A 36 6.28 9.68 -13.15
N CYS A 37 5.02 10.08 -13.00
CA CYS A 37 4.61 11.09 -12.04
C CYS A 37 4.57 10.53 -10.61
N ASN A 38 4.69 11.42 -9.62
CA ASN A 38 4.66 11.08 -8.20
C ASN A 38 3.25 11.24 -7.58
N PHE A 39 2.30 11.83 -8.29
CA PHE A 39 0.94 12.07 -7.82
C PHE A 39 -0.06 11.93 -8.96
N TYR A 40 -1.19 11.27 -8.69
CA TYR A 40 -2.28 11.08 -9.64
C TYR A 40 -3.63 11.22 -8.95
N MET A 41 -4.60 11.71 -9.70
CA MET A 41 -6.00 11.76 -9.28
C MET A 41 -6.84 11.03 -10.31
N ILE A 42 -7.54 9.98 -9.86
CA ILE A 42 -8.50 9.25 -10.69
C ILE A 42 -9.88 9.88 -10.46
N VAL A 43 -10.39 10.59 -11.47
CA VAL A 43 -11.72 11.22 -11.41
C VAL A 43 -12.66 10.44 -12.31
N ALA A 44 -13.68 9.84 -11.71
CA ALA A 44 -14.77 9.18 -12.44
C ALA A 44 -16.04 9.18 -11.58
N ALA A 45 -17.21 9.07 -12.21
CA ALA A 45 -18.47 8.90 -11.50
C ALA A 45 -18.49 7.58 -10.70
N ASN A 46 -19.43 7.47 -9.75
CA ASN A 46 -19.57 6.25 -8.96
C ASN A 46 -19.98 5.06 -9.86
N GLY A 47 -19.42 3.89 -9.59
CA GLY A 47 -19.62 2.69 -10.41
C GLY A 47 -18.71 2.56 -11.65
N PHE A 48 -17.86 3.54 -11.97
CA PHE A 48 -16.95 3.48 -13.12
C PHE A 48 -15.60 2.79 -12.82
N GLY A 49 -15.51 2.02 -11.74
CA GLY A 49 -14.37 1.14 -11.47
C GLY A 49 -13.18 1.77 -10.73
N LYS A 50 -13.33 2.93 -10.08
CA LYS A 50 -12.26 3.55 -9.27
C LYS A 50 -11.69 2.58 -8.22
N THR A 51 -12.57 2.04 -7.38
CA THR A 51 -12.21 1.05 -6.36
C THR A 51 -11.64 -0.22 -7.00
N THR A 52 -12.23 -0.69 -8.11
CA THR A 52 -11.73 -1.84 -8.88
C THR A 52 -10.29 -1.66 -9.35
N ILE A 53 -9.92 -0.45 -9.80
CA ILE A 53 -8.54 -0.10 -10.19
C ILE A 53 -7.59 -0.28 -8.99
N PHE A 54 -7.92 0.32 -7.84
CA PHE A 54 -7.07 0.25 -6.65
C PHE A 54 -6.96 -1.16 -6.08
N GLU A 55 -8.07 -1.89 -6.04
CA GLU A 55 -8.08 -3.28 -5.60
C GLU A 55 -7.21 -4.16 -6.49
N THR A 56 -7.33 -4.00 -7.81
CA THR A 56 -6.52 -4.78 -8.77
C THR A 56 -5.04 -4.44 -8.67
N PHE A 57 -4.70 -3.15 -8.54
CA PHE A 57 -3.32 -2.72 -8.30
C PHE A 57 -2.75 -3.42 -7.05
N ALA A 58 -3.51 -3.39 -5.96
CA ALA A 58 -3.13 -4.01 -4.71
C ALA A 58 -3.04 -5.54 -4.80
N SER A 59 -3.89 -6.18 -5.60
CA SER A 59 -3.83 -7.63 -5.82
C SER A 59 -2.66 -8.05 -6.70
N LEU A 60 -2.15 -7.17 -7.58
CA LEU A 60 -0.92 -7.44 -8.34
C LEU A 60 0.31 -7.27 -7.45
N MET A 61 0.38 -6.20 -6.65
CA MET A 61 1.50 -5.96 -5.73
C MET A 61 1.66 -7.06 -4.67
N SER A 62 0.56 -7.69 -4.22
CA SER A 62 0.62 -8.79 -3.24
C SER A 62 1.33 -10.03 -3.78
N LEU A 63 1.34 -10.23 -5.11
CA LEU A 63 1.98 -11.38 -5.75
C LEU A 63 3.51 -11.37 -5.60
N LEU A 64 4.13 -10.21 -5.40
CA LEU A 64 5.58 -10.12 -5.20
C LEU A 64 6.01 -10.74 -3.86
N GLY A 65 5.19 -10.59 -2.82
CA GLY A 65 5.49 -11.02 -1.44
C GLY A 65 4.93 -12.39 -1.07
N THR A 66 4.10 -13.00 -1.92
CA THR A 66 3.42 -14.26 -1.60
C THR A 66 4.09 -15.43 -2.32
N GLU A 67 4.69 -16.35 -1.56
CA GLU A 67 5.18 -17.60 -2.12
C GLU A 67 4.01 -18.54 -2.43
N ASN A 68 3.75 -18.82 -3.71
CA ASN A 68 2.67 -19.71 -4.18
C ASN A 68 1.26 -19.24 -3.70
N PRO A 69 0.77 -18.08 -4.17
CA PRO A 69 -0.56 -17.59 -3.83
C PRO A 69 -1.64 -18.62 -4.19
N LYS A 70 -2.68 -18.70 -3.35
CA LYS A 70 -3.86 -19.55 -3.59
C LYS A 70 -4.90 -18.87 -4.47
N ASN A 71 -4.99 -17.54 -4.36
CA ASN A 71 -5.86 -16.66 -5.11
C ASN A 71 -5.17 -15.28 -5.26
N TYR A 72 -5.69 -14.45 -6.15
CA TYR A 72 -5.26 -13.07 -6.34
C TYR A 72 -5.89 -12.12 -5.33
N GLY A 73 -7.07 -12.46 -4.79
CA GLY A 73 -7.85 -11.57 -3.94
C GLY A 73 -8.57 -10.48 -4.75
N GLN A 74 -8.97 -10.80 -5.97
CA GLN A 74 -9.81 -9.97 -6.84
C GLN A 74 -10.74 -10.91 -7.62
N GLU A 75 -12.05 -10.67 -7.54
CA GLU A 75 -13.09 -11.61 -7.97
C GLU A 75 -12.96 -12.06 -9.44
N ASP A 76 -12.70 -11.13 -10.35
CA ASP A 76 -12.63 -11.43 -11.78
C ASP A 76 -11.38 -12.24 -12.14
N LEU A 77 -10.24 -11.91 -11.54
CA LEU A 77 -9.00 -12.67 -11.65
C LEU A 77 -9.16 -14.08 -11.06
N ASP A 78 -9.79 -14.18 -9.89
CA ASP A 78 -9.99 -15.45 -9.16
C ASP A 78 -10.98 -16.38 -9.86
N SER A 79 -12.01 -15.81 -10.50
CA SER A 79 -12.94 -16.57 -11.35
C SER A 79 -12.32 -16.98 -12.70
N GLY A 80 -11.11 -16.52 -13.01
CA GLY A 80 -10.38 -16.83 -14.24
C GLY A 80 -10.91 -16.11 -15.48
N ARG A 81 -11.79 -15.11 -15.29
CA ARG A 81 -12.38 -14.31 -16.39
C ARG A 81 -11.53 -13.08 -16.70
N GLY A 82 -10.98 -12.46 -15.67
CA GLY A 82 -10.19 -11.24 -15.76
C GLY A 82 -8.71 -11.47 -16.04
N ARG A 83 -8.06 -10.43 -16.55
CA ARG A 83 -6.62 -10.33 -16.74
C ARG A 83 -6.15 -8.94 -16.35
N ALA A 84 -4.97 -8.88 -15.75
CA ALA A 84 -4.36 -7.61 -15.37
C ALA A 84 -2.84 -7.63 -15.56
N GLN A 85 -2.28 -6.47 -15.88
CA GLN A 85 -0.85 -6.25 -15.98
C GLN A 85 -0.49 -4.91 -15.35
N LEU A 86 0.40 -4.93 -14.36
CA LEU A 86 0.99 -3.74 -13.75
C LEU A 86 2.45 -3.62 -14.19
N ASP A 87 2.74 -2.55 -14.91
CA ASP A 87 4.08 -2.21 -15.39
C ASP A 87 4.74 -1.21 -14.43
N ILE A 88 5.96 -1.54 -14.00
CA ILE A 88 6.77 -0.76 -13.08
C ILE A 88 8.12 -0.47 -13.73
N LEU A 89 8.56 0.79 -13.65
CA LEU A 89 9.94 1.17 -13.89
C LEU A 89 10.72 0.95 -12.60
N ILE A 90 11.67 0.02 -12.63
CA ILE A 90 12.47 -0.36 -11.47
C ILE A 90 13.94 0.01 -11.69
N ARG A 91 14.56 0.68 -10.71
CA ARG A 91 16.01 0.92 -10.67
C ARG A 91 16.60 0.13 -9.51
N VAL A 92 17.61 -0.68 -9.80
CA VAL A 92 18.24 -1.58 -8.80
C VAL A 92 19.76 -1.53 -8.89
N HIS A 93 20.44 -1.81 -7.79
CA HIS A 93 21.81 -2.30 -7.80
C HIS A 93 21.77 -3.83 -7.86
N TRP A 94 22.29 -4.41 -8.93
CA TRP A 94 22.31 -5.86 -9.14
C TRP A 94 23.57 -6.24 -9.92
N GLU A 95 24.19 -7.37 -9.56
CA GLU A 95 25.46 -7.84 -10.15
C GLU A 95 26.60 -6.78 -10.16
N GLY A 96 26.66 -5.93 -9.13
CA GLY A 96 27.74 -4.97 -8.92
C GLY A 96 27.61 -3.67 -9.74
N ARG A 97 26.46 -3.43 -10.39
CA ARG A 97 26.17 -2.17 -11.08
C ARG A 97 24.71 -1.77 -10.96
N ASP A 98 24.44 -0.52 -11.33
CA ASP A 98 23.09 0.00 -11.37
C ASP A 98 22.42 -0.37 -12.69
N HIS A 99 21.17 -0.78 -12.59
CA HIS A 99 20.32 -1.21 -13.69
C HIS A 99 18.97 -0.52 -13.64
N GLN A 100 18.37 -0.32 -14.81
CA GLN A 100 16.99 0.13 -14.92
C GLN A 100 16.20 -0.79 -15.85
N PHE A 101 15.06 -1.29 -15.39
CA PHE A 101 14.25 -2.25 -16.13
C PHE A 101 12.76 -1.87 -16.13
N ILE A 102 12.02 -2.40 -17.11
CA ILE A 102 10.56 -2.51 -16.99
C ILE A 102 10.22 -3.88 -16.40
N LEU A 103 9.49 -3.88 -15.29
CA LEU A 103 8.93 -5.09 -14.68
C LEU A 103 7.42 -5.11 -14.89
N SER A 104 6.91 -6.16 -15.53
CA SER A 104 5.47 -6.40 -15.63
C SER A 104 5.04 -7.49 -14.65
N ILE A 105 4.13 -7.15 -13.73
CA ILE A 105 3.46 -8.08 -12.84
C ILE A 105 2.13 -8.48 -13.49
N ILE A 106 1.96 -9.76 -13.79
CA ILE A 106 0.85 -10.28 -14.59
C ILE A 106 -0.02 -11.21 -13.75
N ALA A 107 -1.34 -11.08 -13.89
CA ALA A 107 -2.35 -11.95 -13.30
C ALA A 107 -3.48 -12.28 -14.28
N GLY A 108 -4.11 -13.44 -14.11
CA GLY A 108 -5.32 -13.83 -14.85
C GLY A 108 -5.21 -15.18 -15.57
N CYS A 109 -5.94 -15.35 -16.67
CA CYS A 109 -5.95 -16.60 -17.43
C CYS A 109 -4.85 -16.69 -18.50
N SER A 110 -4.44 -17.91 -18.86
CA SER A 110 -3.35 -18.18 -19.84
C SER A 110 -3.84 -18.56 -21.24
N ASN A 111 -5.11 -18.32 -21.56
CA ASN A 111 -5.72 -18.85 -22.79
C ASN A 111 -5.22 -18.13 -24.06
N THR A 112 -4.50 -17.02 -23.90
CA THR A 112 -3.93 -16.16 -24.94
C THR A 112 -2.50 -15.72 -24.54
N ASP A 113 -1.85 -14.84 -25.32
CA ASP A 113 -0.59 -14.20 -24.92
C ASP A 113 -0.77 -13.59 -23.53
N LEU A 114 0.05 -14.01 -22.57
CA LEU A 114 -0.05 -13.64 -21.16
C LEU A 114 0.07 -12.12 -20.96
N SER A 115 0.79 -11.42 -21.83
CA SER A 115 1.00 -9.98 -21.72
C SER A 115 -0.12 -9.21 -22.40
N LEU A 116 -0.82 -8.35 -21.64
CA LEU A 116 -1.79 -7.39 -22.20
C LEU A 116 -1.07 -6.25 -22.94
N LYS A 117 0.13 -5.89 -22.47
CA LYS A 117 0.99 -4.89 -23.11
C LYS A 117 2.39 -5.45 -23.30
N VAL A 118 2.83 -5.46 -24.56
CA VAL A 118 4.17 -5.92 -24.94
C VAL A 118 5.13 -4.73 -25.04
N TRP A 119 6.24 -4.81 -24.30
CA TRP A 119 7.33 -3.84 -24.30
C TRP A 119 8.41 -4.23 -25.30
N SER A 120 8.33 -3.68 -26.51
CA SER A 120 9.41 -3.79 -27.48
C SER A 120 10.61 -2.95 -27.07
N LYS A 121 11.79 -3.25 -27.65
CA LYS A 121 13.04 -2.50 -27.42
C LYS A 121 12.87 -0.99 -27.51
N ASN A 122 12.22 -0.53 -28.59
CA ASN A 122 11.96 0.89 -28.80
C ASN A 122 11.04 1.52 -27.74
N LYS A 123 10.19 0.73 -27.05
CA LYS A 123 9.31 1.23 -25.99
C LYS A 123 10.05 1.34 -24.68
N TRP A 124 10.73 0.30 -24.22
CA TRP A 124 11.42 0.35 -22.93
C TRP A 124 12.62 1.30 -22.94
N GLN A 125 13.30 1.47 -24.09
CA GLN A 125 14.38 2.47 -24.23
C GLN A 125 13.90 3.91 -24.04
N LYS A 126 12.63 4.22 -24.35
CA LYS A 126 12.07 5.57 -24.08
C LYS A 126 12.00 5.87 -22.58
N HIS A 127 11.94 4.84 -21.75
CA HIS A 127 12.00 4.95 -20.29
C HIS A 127 13.42 4.74 -19.76
N GLN A 128 14.45 4.76 -20.62
CA GLN A 128 15.84 4.52 -20.23
C GLN A 128 16.05 3.17 -19.52
N ALA A 129 15.13 2.24 -19.71
CA ALA A 129 15.32 0.87 -19.25
C ALA A 129 16.33 0.16 -20.17
N GLU A 130 16.87 -0.96 -19.72
CA GLU A 130 17.80 -1.83 -20.44
C GLU A 130 17.13 -3.08 -20.99
N ASP A 131 16.04 -3.52 -20.35
CA ASP A 131 15.27 -4.68 -20.75
C ASP A 131 13.87 -4.67 -20.11
N TRP A 132 13.07 -5.67 -20.47
CA TRP A 132 11.74 -5.93 -19.96
C TRP A 132 11.64 -7.34 -19.36
N TYR A 133 11.25 -7.39 -18.08
CA TYR A 133 11.02 -8.63 -17.36
C TYR A 133 9.57 -8.79 -16.97
N ARG A 134 9.17 -10.04 -16.76
CA ARG A 134 7.80 -10.42 -16.40
C ARG A 134 7.83 -11.33 -15.19
N CYS A 135 6.94 -11.09 -14.25
CA CYS A 135 6.66 -11.99 -13.14
C CYS A 135 5.15 -12.07 -12.89
N GLY A 136 4.75 -13.05 -12.10
CA GLY A 136 3.35 -13.21 -11.69
C GLY A 136 2.85 -14.63 -11.80
N TYR A 137 1.52 -14.76 -11.84
CA TYR A 137 0.82 -16.05 -11.75
C TYR A 137 -0.34 -16.09 -12.75
N PHE A 138 -0.68 -17.28 -13.23
CA PHE A 138 -1.83 -17.48 -14.11
C PHE A 138 -2.66 -18.70 -13.68
N ASN A 139 -3.95 -18.64 -13.98
CA ASN A 139 -4.87 -19.78 -13.87
C ASN A 139 -4.88 -20.53 -15.20
N ARG A 140 -4.32 -21.75 -15.23
CA ARG A 140 -4.54 -22.72 -16.33
C ARG A 140 -5.83 -23.50 -16.14
N VAL A 141 -6.17 -23.77 -14.87
CA VAL A 141 -7.38 -24.46 -14.43
C VAL A 141 -7.92 -23.67 -13.24
N ALA A 142 -9.25 -23.52 -13.16
CA ALA A 142 -9.90 -22.78 -12.07
C ALA A 142 -9.42 -23.28 -10.69
N GLY A 143 -8.95 -22.36 -9.85
CA GLY A 143 -8.50 -22.64 -8.48
C GLY A 143 -7.05 -23.10 -8.33
N LYS A 144 -6.24 -23.14 -9.39
CA LYS A 144 -4.80 -23.43 -9.29
C LYS A 144 -3.96 -22.37 -10.03
N LEU A 145 -3.24 -21.59 -9.24
CA LEU A 145 -2.27 -20.61 -9.73
C LEU A 145 -0.93 -21.28 -10.05
N GLU A 146 -0.43 -21.03 -11.25
CA GLU A 146 0.91 -21.43 -11.69
C GLU A 146 1.77 -20.18 -11.89
N SER A 147 3.00 -20.22 -11.39
CA SER A 147 3.96 -19.14 -11.59
C SER A 147 4.36 -19.04 -13.06
N LEU A 148 4.60 -17.82 -13.55
CA LEU A 148 5.30 -17.64 -14.83
C LEU A 148 6.66 -18.33 -14.77
N THR A 149 7.08 -18.93 -15.89
CA THR A 149 8.39 -19.60 -16.00
C THR A 149 9.52 -18.65 -15.62
N SER A 150 9.40 -17.37 -16.00
CA SER A 150 10.34 -16.31 -15.67
C SER A 150 10.50 -16.06 -14.17
N ASN A 151 9.54 -16.43 -13.31
CA ASN A 151 9.70 -16.27 -11.86
C ASN A 151 10.87 -17.08 -11.30
N ARG A 152 11.23 -18.20 -11.95
CA ARG A 152 12.29 -19.12 -11.47
C ARG A 152 13.44 -19.29 -12.45
N SER A 153 13.22 -19.07 -13.75
CA SER A 153 14.24 -19.31 -14.78
C SER A 153 15.04 -18.07 -15.15
N ASN A 154 14.74 -16.92 -14.56
CA ASN A 154 15.41 -15.65 -14.83
C ASN A 154 16.05 -15.13 -13.55
N ASP A 155 17.37 -14.99 -13.57
CA ASP A 155 18.18 -14.68 -12.37
C ASP A 155 17.74 -13.36 -11.71
N PHE A 156 17.49 -12.32 -12.51
CA PHE A 156 17.01 -11.03 -11.98
C PHE A 156 15.67 -11.19 -11.23
N ILE A 157 14.70 -11.89 -11.81
CA ILE A 157 13.39 -12.07 -11.18
C ILE A 157 13.48 -12.96 -9.94
N ALA A 158 14.28 -14.02 -10.00
CA ALA A 158 14.49 -14.90 -8.86
C ALA A 158 15.11 -14.14 -7.68
N ASP A 159 16.15 -13.34 -7.94
CA ASP A 159 16.80 -12.50 -6.92
C ASP A 159 15.87 -11.42 -6.38
N LEU A 160 15.12 -10.73 -7.26
CA LEU A 160 14.16 -9.69 -6.87
C LEU A 160 13.08 -10.26 -5.93
N LEU A 161 12.48 -11.37 -6.31
CA LEU A 161 11.45 -12.03 -5.49
C LEU A 161 12.05 -12.54 -4.18
N ALA A 162 13.28 -13.08 -4.19
CA ALA A 162 13.95 -13.53 -2.98
C ALA A 162 14.18 -12.38 -1.99
N VAL A 163 14.66 -11.22 -2.45
CA VAL A 163 14.85 -10.03 -1.57
C VAL A 163 13.52 -9.57 -0.97
N ILE A 164 12.46 -9.48 -1.77
CA ILE A 164 11.14 -9.05 -1.29
C ILE A 164 10.56 -10.06 -0.28
N GLN A 165 10.59 -11.35 -0.61
CA GLN A 165 9.97 -12.40 0.19
C GLN A 165 10.72 -12.65 1.51
N THR A 166 12.05 -12.55 1.51
CA THR A 166 12.85 -12.67 2.75
C THR A 166 12.68 -11.49 3.69
N SER A 167 12.20 -10.34 3.17
CA SER A 167 11.93 -9.15 3.97
C SER A 167 10.54 -9.17 4.63
N ILE A 168 9.64 -10.06 4.22
CA ILE A 168 8.28 -10.17 4.80
C ILE A 168 8.36 -10.36 6.32
N ASP A 169 7.47 -9.67 7.04
CA ASP A 169 7.37 -9.64 8.50
C ASP A 169 8.55 -9.03 9.27
N THR A 170 9.56 -8.51 8.55
CA THR A 170 10.65 -7.74 9.16
C THR A 170 10.07 -6.50 9.85
N PRO A 171 10.35 -6.26 11.14
CA PRO A 171 9.73 -5.15 11.86
C PRO A 171 10.21 -3.79 11.33
N PRO A 172 9.34 -2.77 11.27
CA PRO A 172 9.78 -1.41 11.01
C PRO A 172 10.77 -0.97 12.09
N GLU A 173 11.80 -0.24 11.69
CA GLU A 173 12.87 0.21 12.58
C GLU A 173 12.64 1.64 13.08
N HIS A 174 12.03 2.49 12.26
CA HIS A 174 11.80 3.89 12.55
C HIS A 174 10.34 4.28 12.27
N PHE A 175 9.97 5.50 12.64
CA PHE A 175 8.68 6.10 12.29
C PHE A 175 8.93 7.26 11.32
N GLY A 176 8.27 7.22 10.16
CA GLY A 176 8.39 8.17 9.06
C GLY A 176 9.55 7.89 8.10
N GLU A 177 10.42 6.94 8.45
CA GLU A 177 11.63 6.57 7.72
C GLU A 177 11.79 5.05 7.75
N SER A 178 12.48 4.50 6.74
CA SER A 178 12.81 3.08 6.70
C SER A 178 14.17 2.88 6.03
N LEU A 179 14.95 1.94 6.58
CA LEU A 179 16.19 1.46 5.98
C LEU A 179 15.93 0.35 4.94
N TYR A 180 14.70 -0.19 4.93
CA TYR A 180 14.22 -1.18 3.97
C TYR A 180 13.78 -0.49 2.68
N HIS A 181 14.30 -0.99 1.57
CA HIS A 181 14.13 -0.42 0.24
C HIS A 181 13.08 -1.17 -0.58
N GLU A 182 12.47 -2.19 -0.01
CA GLU A 182 11.52 -3.06 -0.68
C GLU A 182 10.24 -2.31 -1.04
N PRO A 183 9.62 -2.62 -2.19
CA PRO A 183 8.44 -1.92 -2.66
C PRO A 183 7.26 -2.19 -1.74
N THR A 184 6.52 -1.12 -1.41
CA THR A 184 5.35 -1.19 -0.54
C THR A 184 4.17 -0.50 -1.19
N LEU A 185 3.01 -1.12 -1.14
CA LEU A 185 1.75 -0.48 -1.46
C LEU A 185 0.93 -0.28 -0.20
N MET A 186 0.48 0.94 0.06
CA MET A 186 -0.51 1.22 1.10
C MET A 186 -1.83 1.56 0.45
N TYR A 187 -2.84 0.72 0.67
CA TYR A 187 -4.19 0.93 0.16
C TYR A 187 -5.15 1.31 1.28
N PHE A 188 -5.66 2.53 1.22
CA PHE A 188 -6.64 3.10 2.13
C PHE A 188 -8.03 3.08 1.46
N SER A 189 -8.96 2.25 1.97
CA SER A 189 -10.33 2.13 1.42
C SER A 189 -11.20 3.36 1.68
N ALA A 190 -12.30 3.57 0.95
CA ALA A 190 -13.19 4.73 1.13
C ALA A 190 -13.80 4.84 2.55
N TYR A 191 -14.16 3.71 3.17
CA TYR A 191 -14.91 3.67 4.43
C TYR A 191 -14.01 3.50 5.67
N ARG A 192 -13.02 4.37 5.80
CA ARG A 192 -12.11 4.37 6.95
C ARG A 192 -12.75 5.04 8.17
N ASP A 193 -12.77 4.32 9.29
CA ASP A 193 -13.23 4.82 10.59
C ASP A 193 -12.36 4.22 11.70
N ILE A 194 -12.39 4.85 12.88
CA ILE A 194 -11.84 4.31 14.12
C ILE A 194 -13.04 3.97 15.02
N PRO A 195 -13.54 2.73 14.98
CA PRO A 195 -14.68 2.31 15.78
C PRO A 195 -14.27 2.19 17.26
N PRO A 196 -15.24 2.24 18.19
CA PRO A 196 -14.97 1.88 19.58
C PRO A 196 -14.55 0.40 19.66
N ILE A 197 -13.46 0.13 20.38
CA ILE A 197 -13.05 -1.26 20.65
C ILE A 197 -14.12 -1.94 21.51
N ASN A 198 -14.49 -3.16 21.13
CA ASN A 198 -15.48 -3.96 21.81
C ASN A 198 -15.13 -4.10 23.31
N VAL A 199 -16.08 -3.80 24.19
CA VAL A 199 -15.90 -3.79 25.65
C VAL A 199 -15.49 -5.17 26.19
N ASN A 200 -15.87 -6.24 25.51
CA ASN A 200 -15.52 -7.61 25.88
C ASN A 200 -14.16 -8.06 25.31
N SER A 201 -13.49 -7.24 24.50
CA SER A 201 -12.17 -7.56 23.94
C SER A 201 -11.08 -7.34 25.00
N GLN A 202 -10.22 -8.35 25.18
CA GLN A 202 -9.04 -8.19 26.04
C GLN A 202 -8.02 -7.26 25.38
N ARG A 203 -7.74 -6.13 26.02
CA ARG A 203 -6.74 -5.15 25.58
C ARG A 203 -5.38 -5.45 26.19
N ASN A 204 -4.76 -6.51 25.70
CA ASN A 204 -3.41 -6.91 26.11
C ASN A 204 -2.37 -6.14 25.31
N ILE A 205 -1.20 -5.84 25.88
CA ILE A 205 -0.10 -5.30 25.09
C ILE A 205 0.37 -6.39 24.12
N THR A 206 0.06 -6.23 22.83
CA THR A 206 0.38 -7.21 21.80
C THR A 206 0.88 -6.52 20.54
N LYS A 207 1.73 -7.24 19.79
CA LYS A 207 2.20 -6.78 18.48
C LYS A 207 0.98 -6.48 17.59
N ALA A 208 0.95 -5.28 17.02
CA ALA A 208 -0.11 -4.89 16.11
C ALA A 208 -0.19 -5.85 14.91
N ALA A 209 -1.41 -6.12 14.44
CA ALA A 209 -1.60 -6.90 13.23
C ALA A 209 -0.89 -6.21 12.04
N HIS A 210 -0.24 -7.02 11.20
CA HIS A 210 0.55 -6.54 10.05
C HIS A 210 1.67 -5.55 10.43
N TRP A 211 2.26 -5.70 11.62
CA TRP A 211 3.36 -4.84 12.08
C TRP A 211 4.58 -4.86 11.16
N GLY A 212 5.00 -6.04 10.69
CA GLY A 212 6.18 -6.17 9.85
C GLY A 212 5.92 -5.77 8.40
N TYR A 213 7.00 -5.68 7.62
CA TYR A 213 6.97 -5.36 6.20
C TYR A 213 6.05 -6.32 5.44
N GLN A 214 5.25 -5.75 4.55
CA GLN A 214 4.42 -6.44 3.59
C GLN A 214 4.50 -5.68 2.26
N THR A 215 4.41 -6.39 1.13
CA THR A 215 4.33 -5.71 -0.17
C THR A 215 3.04 -4.88 -0.30
N VAL A 216 2.00 -5.25 0.45
CA VAL A 216 0.73 -4.54 0.48
C VAL A 216 0.20 -4.45 1.91
N HIS A 217 -0.01 -3.22 2.38
CA HIS A 217 -0.83 -2.94 3.56
C HIS A 217 -2.21 -2.47 3.12
N ARG A 218 -3.25 -3.25 3.45
CA ARG A 218 -4.66 -2.91 3.19
C ARG A 218 -5.30 -2.35 4.46
N PHE A 219 -5.59 -1.07 4.46
CA PHE A 219 -6.30 -0.38 5.55
C PHE A 219 -7.78 -0.26 5.17
N MET A 220 -8.49 -1.34 5.47
CA MET A 220 -9.94 -1.48 5.30
C MET A 220 -10.69 -0.81 6.48
N PRO A 221 -12.03 -0.72 6.44
CA PRO A 221 -12.79 -0.27 7.60
C PRO A 221 -12.37 -1.10 8.81
N HIS A 222 -11.97 -0.44 9.89
CA HIS A 222 -11.57 -1.15 11.10
C HIS A 222 -12.72 -2.03 11.58
N ASP A 223 -12.41 -3.29 11.93
CA ASP A 223 -13.28 -4.05 12.81
C ASP A 223 -13.04 -3.61 14.27
N GLU A 224 -13.89 -4.06 15.18
CA GLU A 224 -13.79 -3.71 16.62
C GLU A 224 -12.66 -4.46 17.34
N THR A 225 -11.74 -5.08 16.60
CA THR A 225 -10.71 -5.99 17.11
C THR A 225 -9.48 -5.24 17.60
N TRP A 226 -9.07 -5.51 18.84
CA TRP A 226 -7.92 -4.86 19.49
C TRP A 226 -6.63 -4.90 18.66
N SER A 227 -6.24 -6.07 18.13
CA SER A 227 -4.96 -6.23 17.41
C SER A 227 -4.84 -5.35 16.16
N TYR A 228 -5.96 -4.99 15.54
CA TYR A 228 -6.03 -4.16 14.33
C TYR A 228 -6.22 -2.67 14.65
N SER A 229 -6.60 -2.32 15.88
CA SER A 229 -6.90 -0.95 16.31
C SER A 229 -5.68 -0.02 16.28
N LEU A 230 -5.92 1.28 16.09
CA LEU A 230 -4.87 2.30 16.22
C LEU A 230 -4.44 2.49 17.68
N ASP A 231 -5.33 2.24 18.64
CA ASP A 231 -4.97 2.22 20.06
C ASP A 231 -3.89 1.18 20.33
N ASN A 232 -4.05 -0.06 19.85
CA ASN A 232 -3.01 -1.08 20.00
C ASN A 232 -1.72 -0.70 19.28
N LEU A 233 -1.79 -0.05 18.12
CA LEU A 233 -0.59 0.44 17.43
C LEU A 233 0.16 1.48 18.28
N LEU A 234 -0.52 2.46 18.84
CA LEU A 234 0.10 3.48 19.70
C LEU A 234 0.61 2.90 21.02
N VAL A 235 -0.14 1.98 21.63
CA VAL A 235 0.29 1.24 22.83
C VAL A 235 1.53 0.41 22.53
N TRP A 236 1.57 -0.28 21.39
CA TRP A 236 2.73 -1.06 20.96
C TRP A 236 3.94 -0.17 20.72
N LEU A 237 3.78 0.96 20.03
CA LEU A 237 4.84 1.95 19.83
C LEU A 237 5.37 2.49 21.16
N LYS A 238 4.50 2.76 22.13
CA LYS A 238 4.92 3.22 23.47
C LYS A 238 5.66 2.11 24.22
N TRP A 239 5.17 0.88 24.13
CA TRP A 239 5.76 -0.27 24.83
C TRP A 239 7.17 -0.60 24.36
N LEU A 240 7.47 -0.37 23.07
CA LEU A 240 8.81 -0.55 22.51
C LEU A 240 9.84 0.40 23.12
N ASP A 241 9.40 1.55 23.66
CA ASP A 241 10.22 2.52 24.40
C ASP A 241 11.50 2.97 23.69
N ASP A 242 11.41 3.17 22.36
CA ASP A 242 12.54 3.53 21.50
C ASP A 242 12.36 4.87 20.76
N GLY A 243 11.44 5.71 21.25
CA GLY A 243 11.17 7.05 20.70
C GLY A 243 10.21 7.09 19.52
N ARG A 244 9.77 5.94 18.98
CA ARG A 244 8.82 5.93 17.85
C ARG A 244 7.44 6.44 18.23
N PHE A 245 7.00 6.21 19.47
CA PHE A 245 5.76 6.78 19.98
C PHE A 245 5.81 8.31 20.00
N GLU A 246 6.89 8.87 20.53
CA GLU A 246 7.10 10.31 20.64
C GLU A 246 7.12 10.95 19.25
N LYS A 247 7.84 10.36 18.29
CA LYS A 247 7.81 10.80 16.88
C LYS A 247 6.41 10.75 16.29
N ALA A 248 5.66 9.67 16.52
CA ALA A 248 4.29 9.54 16.04
C ALA A 248 3.37 10.60 16.63
N ARG A 249 3.44 10.79 17.96
CA ARG A 249 2.68 11.80 18.69
C ARG A 249 2.98 13.20 18.19
N ASP A 250 4.25 13.56 18.06
CA ASP A 250 4.66 14.89 17.67
C ASP A 250 4.22 15.19 16.23
N LEU A 251 4.37 14.23 15.29
CA LEU A 251 3.85 14.36 13.93
C LEU A 251 2.32 14.53 13.91
N ILE A 252 1.59 13.70 14.66
CA ILE A 252 0.12 13.79 14.72
C ILE A 252 -0.29 15.16 15.27
N ASN A 253 0.34 15.63 16.34
CA ASN A 253 0.01 16.91 16.94
C ASN A 253 0.30 18.08 15.99
N GLU A 254 1.41 18.02 15.26
CA GLU A 254 1.77 19.02 14.25
C GLU A 254 0.83 19.02 13.04
N GLN A 255 0.54 17.84 12.48
CA GLN A 255 -0.18 17.75 11.20
C GLN A 255 -1.71 17.75 11.36
N LEU A 256 -2.22 17.09 12.41
CA LEU A 256 -3.65 16.93 12.63
C LEU A 256 -4.23 18.00 13.55
N PHE A 257 -3.57 18.22 14.69
CA PHE A 257 -4.13 19.00 15.79
C PHE A 257 -3.61 20.44 15.88
N SER A 258 -2.71 20.84 14.99
CA SER A 258 -2.21 22.22 14.95
C SER A 258 -3.34 23.23 14.74
N GLY A 259 -3.53 24.11 15.73
CA GLY A 259 -4.62 25.09 15.76
C GLY A 259 -5.97 24.52 16.18
N SER A 260 -6.01 23.29 16.70
CA SER A 260 -7.18 22.71 17.36
C SER A 260 -7.05 22.78 18.89
N GLU A 261 -8.14 22.48 19.60
CA GLU A 261 -8.16 22.41 21.07
C GLU A 261 -7.83 21.01 21.61
N LYS A 262 -7.39 20.10 20.75
CA LYS A 262 -7.08 18.69 21.09
C LYS A 262 -5.61 18.41 20.83
N PHE A 263 -5.06 17.38 21.47
CA PHE A 263 -3.78 16.81 21.09
C PHE A 263 -3.66 15.36 21.59
N LEU A 264 -2.88 14.54 20.89
CA LEU A 264 -2.47 13.23 21.38
C LEU A 264 -1.44 13.41 22.50
N GLU A 265 -1.78 12.97 23.71
CA GLU A 265 -0.94 13.16 24.89
C GLU A 265 0.00 11.97 25.13
N ASP A 266 -0.59 10.82 25.45
CA ASP A 266 0.11 9.59 25.83
C ASP A 266 -0.83 8.39 25.64
N VAL A 267 -0.44 7.22 26.13
CA VAL A 267 -1.29 6.04 26.27
C VAL A 267 -1.56 5.74 27.75
N ARG A 268 -2.82 5.43 28.09
CA ARG A 268 -3.20 4.93 29.42
C ARG A 268 -2.72 3.48 29.55
N ARG A 269 -2.41 3.05 30.78
CA ARG A 269 -2.01 1.67 31.10
C ARG A 269 -3.19 0.74 31.37
N ASP A 270 -4.25 1.23 31.99
CA ASP A 270 -5.42 0.43 32.36
C ASP A 270 -6.75 1.20 32.16
N PRO A 271 -7.59 0.80 31.19
CA PRO A 271 -7.24 -0.13 30.11
C PRO A 271 -6.17 0.50 29.19
N PRO A 272 -5.35 -0.29 28.48
CA PRO A 272 -4.48 0.22 27.43
C PRO A 272 -5.29 0.91 26.32
N GLU A 273 -5.05 2.21 26.11
CA GLU A 273 -5.66 3.03 25.07
C GLU A 273 -4.93 4.37 24.89
N ALA A 274 -5.04 4.99 23.72
CA ALA A 274 -4.49 6.31 23.48
C ALA A 274 -5.36 7.41 24.13
N ILE A 275 -4.70 8.46 24.60
CA ILE A 275 -5.32 9.60 25.27
C ILE A 275 -5.27 10.82 24.36
N ILE A 276 -6.44 11.32 23.98
CA ILE A 276 -6.59 12.66 23.41
C ILE A 276 -6.94 13.61 24.55
N ARG A 277 -6.09 14.62 24.79
CA ARG A 277 -6.37 15.69 25.75
C ARG A 277 -6.96 16.89 25.04
N CYS A 278 -7.94 17.51 25.67
CA CYS A 278 -8.56 18.76 25.24
C CYS A 278 -8.06 19.93 26.11
N ASN A 279 -8.17 21.16 25.61
CA ASN A 279 -7.77 22.37 26.34
C ASN A 279 -8.56 22.60 27.65
N ASP A 280 -9.76 22.03 27.77
CA ASP A 280 -10.60 22.06 28.97
C ASP A 280 -10.20 21.00 30.02
N GLU A 281 -9.01 20.39 29.88
CA GLU A 281 -8.48 19.28 30.67
C GLU A 281 -9.28 17.97 30.57
N SER A 282 -10.32 17.92 29.73
CA SER A 282 -11.02 16.68 29.46
C SER A 282 -10.16 15.74 28.60
N THR A 283 -10.40 14.44 28.76
CA THR A 283 -9.74 13.41 27.96
C THR A 283 -10.75 12.58 27.20
N HIS A 284 -10.43 12.26 25.95
CA HIS A 284 -11.24 11.40 25.09
C HIS A 284 -10.38 10.32 24.43
N ARG A 285 -11.08 9.28 23.96
CA ARG A 285 -10.49 8.17 23.18
C ARG A 285 -10.46 8.53 21.69
N LEU A 286 -9.70 7.76 20.90
CA LEU A 286 -9.60 7.97 19.45
C LEU A 286 -10.95 7.85 18.72
N ASP A 287 -11.85 6.97 19.18
CA ASP A 287 -13.18 6.77 18.58
C ASP A 287 -14.11 7.99 18.73
N ARG A 288 -13.75 8.94 19.60
CA ARG A 288 -14.49 10.19 19.83
C ARG A 288 -14.04 11.36 18.96
N LEU A 289 -12.99 11.17 18.16
CA LEU A 289 -12.57 12.15 17.16
C LEU A 289 -13.65 12.31 16.08
N SER A 290 -13.66 13.47 15.42
CA SER A 290 -14.51 13.69 14.23
C SER A 290 -14.09 12.73 13.10
N SER A 291 -15.00 12.45 12.15
CA SER A 291 -14.71 11.56 11.02
C SER A 291 -13.47 11.99 10.23
N GLY A 292 -13.29 13.29 10.00
CA GLY A 292 -12.11 13.82 9.33
C GLY A 292 -10.82 13.65 10.14
N GLU A 293 -10.89 13.84 11.47
CA GLU A 293 -9.73 13.61 12.35
C GLU A 293 -9.32 12.13 12.38
N LYS A 294 -10.30 11.23 12.48
CA LYS A 294 -10.06 9.78 12.42
C LYS A 294 -9.39 9.34 11.13
N ASN A 295 -9.86 9.87 10.00
CA ASN A 295 -9.30 9.56 8.68
C ASN A 295 -7.83 10.00 8.56
N LEU A 296 -7.54 11.25 8.93
CA LEU A 296 -6.17 11.77 8.87
C LEU A 296 -5.24 11.05 9.87
N LEU A 297 -5.73 10.76 11.08
CA LEU A 297 -4.98 10.01 12.07
C LEU A 297 -4.58 8.62 11.53
N GLN A 298 -5.53 7.92 10.90
CA GLN A 298 -5.25 6.63 10.29
C GLN A 298 -4.20 6.73 9.17
N LEU A 299 -4.29 7.74 8.30
CA LEU A 299 -3.31 7.98 7.25
C LEU A 299 -1.91 8.21 7.85
N PHE A 300 -1.74 9.25 8.68
CA PHE A 300 -0.42 9.63 9.19
C PHE A 300 0.22 8.53 10.04
N LEU A 301 -0.55 7.89 10.92
CA LEU A 301 0.00 6.85 11.79
C LEU A 301 0.39 5.60 11.01
N ARG A 302 -0.44 5.15 10.05
CA ARG A 302 -0.12 3.97 9.24
C ARG A 302 1.01 4.23 8.26
N MET A 303 1.02 5.39 7.60
CA MET A 303 2.13 5.78 6.73
C MET A 303 3.43 5.88 7.53
N GLY A 304 3.42 6.56 8.68
CA GLY A 304 4.61 6.69 9.50
C GLY A 304 5.19 5.35 9.97
N VAL A 305 4.36 4.34 10.25
CA VAL A 305 4.89 3.03 10.68
C VAL A 305 5.40 2.18 9.51
N HIS A 306 4.76 2.25 8.34
CA HIS A 306 4.96 1.24 7.29
C HIS A 306 5.67 1.77 6.03
N ILE A 307 6.03 3.05 5.97
CA ILE A 307 6.60 3.64 4.74
C ILE A 307 8.01 3.12 4.47
N THR A 308 8.27 2.80 3.21
CA THR A 308 9.60 2.55 2.64
C THR A 308 9.93 3.63 1.60
N PRO A 309 11.20 3.81 1.20
CA PRO A 309 11.58 4.71 0.10
C PRO A 309 10.83 4.42 -1.21
N ASN A 310 10.33 3.19 -1.38
CA ASN A 310 9.60 2.72 -2.56
C ASN A 310 8.12 2.46 -2.28
N THR A 311 7.48 3.39 -1.56
CA THR A 311 6.04 3.30 -1.22
C THR A 311 5.14 3.96 -2.26
N ILE A 312 4.12 3.23 -2.69
CA ILE A 312 2.97 3.75 -3.45
C ILE A 312 1.78 3.84 -2.50
N VAL A 313 1.13 5.00 -2.45
CA VAL A 313 -0.06 5.23 -1.60
C VAL A 313 -1.30 5.37 -2.47
N LEU A 314 -2.29 4.50 -2.26
CA LEU A 314 -3.59 4.55 -2.89
C LEU A 314 -4.64 4.96 -1.85
N ILE A 315 -5.34 6.06 -2.10
CA ILE A 315 -6.39 6.57 -1.21
C ILE A 315 -7.69 6.60 -2.00
N ASP A 316 -8.62 5.71 -1.66
CA ASP A 316 -9.97 5.75 -2.21
C ASP A 316 -10.81 6.81 -1.48
N GLU A 317 -11.70 7.45 -2.25
CA GLU A 317 -12.60 8.53 -1.84
C GLU A 317 -11.96 9.52 -0.85
N PHE A 318 -10.83 10.11 -1.25
CA PHE A 318 -10.10 11.05 -0.40
C PHE A 318 -10.96 12.26 0.03
N ASP A 319 -11.90 12.68 -0.81
CA ASP A 319 -12.76 13.84 -0.62
C ASP A 319 -13.87 13.66 0.43
N VAL A 320 -14.35 12.42 0.62
CA VAL A 320 -15.53 12.12 1.45
C VAL A 320 -15.31 12.45 2.94
N HIS A 321 -14.05 12.56 3.39
CA HIS A 321 -13.73 12.85 4.80
C HIS A 321 -12.75 14.00 5.00
N LEU A 322 -12.45 14.79 3.97
CA LEU A 322 -11.53 15.91 4.11
C LEU A 322 -12.11 17.00 5.00
N HIS A 323 -11.41 17.31 6.10
CA HIS A 323 -11.67 18.53 6.87
C HIS A 323 -11.50 19.77 5.96
N LEU A 324 -12.37 20.78 6.12
CA LEU A 324 -12.41 22.01 5.31
C LEU A 324 -11.03 22.63 5.06
N ARG A 325 -10.15 22.67 6.07
CA ARG A 325 -8.78 23.19 5.96
C ARG A 325 -7.93 22.48 4.89
N TRP A 326 -8.09 21.17 4.74
CA TRP A 326 -7.37 20.37 3.75
C TRP A 326 -8.00 20.45 2.37
N GLN A 327 -9.35 20.54 2.30
CA GLN A 327 -10.03 20.90 1.05
C GLN A 327 -9.49 22.24 0.53
N HIS A 328 -9.39 23.26 1.38
CA HIS A 328 -8.81 24.56 1.01
C HIS A 328 -7.33 24.48 0.60
N LYS A 329 -6.50 23.65 1.25
CA LYS A 329 -5.11 23.45 0.82
C LYS A 329 -5.00 22.74 -0.53
N LEU A 330 -5.89 21.79 -0.83
CA LEU A 330 -5.91 21.08 -2.13
C LEU A 330 -6.41 21.94 -3.27
N PHE A 331 -7.42 22.79 -3.04
CA PHE A 331 -7.96 23.69 -4.07
C PHE A 331 -7.09 24.94 -4.30
N ASN A 332 -6.19 25.27 -3.36
CA ASN A 332 -5.28 26.42 -3.48
C ASN A 332 -3.81 26.01 -3.79
N ALA A 333 -3.55 24.73 -4.10
CA ALA A 333 -2.23 24.21 -4.44
C ALA A 333 -1.93 24.27 -5.94
#